data_AF-A0A4R8QDC0-F1
#
_entry.id   AF-A0A4R8QDC0-F1
#
_cell.length_a   1.000
_cell.length_b   1.000
_cell.length_c   1.000
_cell.angle_alpha   90.00
_cell.angle_beta   90.00
_cell.angle_gamma   90.00
#
_symmetry.space_group_name_H-M   'P 1'
#
loop_
_entity.id
_entity.type
_entity.pdbx_description
1 polymer ?
#
loop_
_entity_poly.entity_id
_entity_poly.type
_entity_poly.pdbx_seq_one_letter_code
_entity_poly.pdbx_strand_id
1 'polypeptide(L)'
;MAARTPVAQLPDGQETVSVKLINPVNFGPAVIKRFMAPAVSGVDTFTTSPSLCFLLEHLSGRKLVWDLGIRKDYHNYAPAITSYLPTTKYNIEVTKNLVEILGDGGIAARDVEAVIWSGRNLREISFEGLDTLRIGKFPAFDYFGDGSFYLLDSPGHAVGHLCGLARTSKSPHVPDSFILLGGDVCHYAGIFRPSKHLPVPDSISPHPCHPHEGSSVLCPGSAWDELQESRGRGKLDTLYDATYGLDIPLVAKTVESLQEIDCDENVLVIIAHDSTVRDAVPHFPSSLNAWKSEGWGELVKWAFFRDLEAYWKTKSLY
;
A
#
# COMPACT_ATOMS: atom_id res chain seq x y z
N MET A 1 -21.54 -12.01 3.58
CA MET A 1 -20.40 -12.95 3.52
C MET A 1 -20.19 -13.53 4.92
N ALA A 2 -19.81 -14.80 5.05
CA ALA A 2 -19.44 -15.35 6.36
C ALA A 2 -18.23 -14.58 6.91
N ALA A 3 -18.26 -14.20 8.19
CA ALA A 3 -17.14 -13.55 8.86
C ALA A 3 -15.90 -14.46 8.72
N ARG A 4 -14.84 -13.95 8.09
CA ARG A 4 -13.60 -14.70 7.87
C ARG A 4 -12.81 -14.68 9.18
N THR A 5 -12.33 -15.84 9.61
CA THR A 5 -11.46 -15.93 10.79
C THR A 5 -10.18 -15.13 10.53
N PRO A 6 -9.80 -14.17 11.39
CA PRO A 6 -8.54 -13.46 11.26
C PRO A 6 -7.36 -14.44 11.23
N VAL A 7 -6.46 -14.27 10.27
CA VAL A 7 -5.27 -15.12 10.12
C VAL A 7 -4.12 -14.58 10.97
N ALA A 8 -3.93 -13.26 10.95
CA ALA A 8 -3.01 -12.56 11.84
C ALA A 8 -3.75 -12.01 13.07
N GLN A 9 -3.15 -12.15 14.25
CA GLN A 9 -3.62 -11.45 15.44
C GLN A 9 -3.16 -9.99 15.38
N LEU A 10 -4.13 -9.07 15.34
CA LEU A 10 -3.85 -7.64 15.48
C LEU A 10 -3.52 -7.29 16.93
N PRO A 11 -2.58 -6.37 17.17
CA PRO A 11 -2.14 -6.05 18.53
C PRO A 11 -3.21 -5.25 19.28
N ASP A 12 -3.32 -5.45 20.58
CA ASP A 12 -4.00 -4.50 21.46
C ASP A 12 -3.12 -3.24 21.66
N GLY A 13 -3.72 -2.14 22.08
CA GLY A 13 -3.05 -0.85 22.26
C GLY A 13 -3.94 0.13 23.00
N GLN A 14 -3.41 1.24 23.47
CA GLN A 14 -4.19 2.23 24.23
C GLN A 14 -4.61 3.42 23.38
N GLU A 15 -3.81 3.77 22.37
CA GLU A 15 -3.96 5.02 21.64
C GLU A 15 -4.08 4.82 20.12
N THR A 16 -4.45 5.89 19.43
CA THR A 16 -4.54 5.95 17.95
C THR A 16 -3.61 7.01 17.39
N VAL A 17 -3.29 6.92 16.11
CA VAL A 17 -2.57 7.95 15.37
C VAL A 17 -3.42 8.46 14.21
N SER A 18 -3.41 9.78 13.96
CA SER A 18 -4.03 10.31 12.75
C SER A 18 -3.16 9.98 11.55
N VAL A 19 -3.75 9.45 10.47
CA VAL A 19 -3.05 9.12 9.22
C VAL A 19 -3.56 10.04 8.12
N LYS A 20 -2.68 10.76 7.44
CA LYS A 20 -3.04 11.67 6.32
C LYS A 20 -2.24 11.31 5.08
N LEU A 21 -2.94 10.96 4.00
CA LEU A 21 -2.32 10.61 2.72
C LEU A 21 -1.84 11.85 1.98
N ILE A 22 -0.62 11.80 1.46
CA ILE A 22 -0.04 12.86 0.62
C ILE A 22 0.42 12.22 -0.68
N ASN A 23 0.02 12.81 -1.81
CA ASN A 23 0.50 12.40 -3.13
C ASN A 23 1.39 13.49 -3.74
N PRO A 24 2.69 13.53 -3.40
CA PRO A 24 3.61 14.54 -3.91
C PRO A 24 3.98 14.34 -5.38
N VAL A 25 3.91 13.10 -5.87
CA VAL A 25 4.51 12.72 -7.16
C VAL A 25 3.62 11.74 -7.91
N ASN A 26 3.44 11.99 -9.20
CA ASN A 26 2.97 10.99 -10.14
C ASN A 26 4.06 10.72 -11.18
N PHE A 27 4.18 9.48 -11.64
CA PHE A 27 5.13 9.13 -12.69
C PHE A 27 4.59 8.06 -13.63
N GLY A 28 5.13 8.01 -14.84
CA GLY A 28 4.78 6.97 -15.81
C GLY A 28 5.21 7.31 -17.23
N PRO A 29 4.89 6.46 -18.23
CA PRO A 29 4.19 5.19 -18.06
C PRO A 29 5.07 4.13 -17.37
N ALA A 30 4.54 3.49 -16.33
CA ALA A 30 5.22 2.39 -15.65
C ALA A 30 5.16 1.12 -16.51
N VAL A 31 6.32 0.56 -16.88
CA VAL A 31 6.40 -0.65 -17.70
C VAL A 31 6.27 -1.89 -16.83
N ILE A 32 5.13 -2.58 -16.91
CA ILE A 32 4.70 -3.60 -15.93
C ILE A 32 5.67 -4.78 -15.82
N LYS A 33 6.16 -5.27 -16.96
CA LYS A 33 7.10 -6.41 -17.02
C LYS A 33 8.44 -6.18 -16.30
N ARG A 34 8.72 -4.94 -15.86
CA ARG A 34 9.91 -4.64 -15.04
C ARG A 34 9.71 -4.98 -13.56
N PHE A 35 8.46 -5.04 -13.10
CA PHE A 35 8.10 -5.18 -11.69
C PHE A 35 7.37 -6.47 -11.37
N MET A 36 6.64 -7.03 -12.33
CA MET A 36 5.76 -8.15 -12.09
C MET A 36 5.46 -9.00 -13.33
N ALA A 37 5.12 -10.27 -13.10
CA ALA A 37 4.84 -11.30 -14.12
C ALA A 37 3.84 -12.34 -13.56
N PRO A 38 3.22 -13.22 -14.38
CA PRO A 38 3.21 -13.22 -15.84
C PRO A 38 2.35 -12.08 -16.40
N ALA A 39 2.61 -11.67 -17.64
CA ALA A 39 1.87 -10.58 -18.29
C ALA A 39 0.36 -10.89 -18.40
N VAL A 40 -0.45 -9.83 -18.34
CA VAL A 40 -1.86 -9.87 -18.76
C VAL A 40 -1.97 -9.21 -20.14
N SER A 41 -2.64 -9.89 -21.08
CA SER A 41 -2.85 -9.35 -22.42
C SER A 41 -3.57 -7.99 -22.37
N GLY A 42 -3.01 -6.99 -23.04
CA GLY A 42 -3.55 -5.62 -23.04
C GLY A 42 -3.14 -4.77 -21.84
N VAL A 43 -2.30 -5.26 -20.93
CA VAL A 43 -1.86 -4.56 -19.72
C VAL A 43 -0.33 -4.54 -19.68
N ASP A 44 0.27 -3.71 -20.55
CA ASP A 44 1.72 -3.57 -20.68
C ASP A 44 2.29 -2.42 -19.85
N THR A 45 1.49 -1.37 -19.62
CA THR A 45 1.90 -0.17 -18.91
C THR A 45 0.78 0.40 -18.05
N PHE A 46 1.13 1.01 -16.92
CA PHE A 46 0.25 1.95 -16.24
C PHE A 46 0.59 3.38 -16.64
N THR A 47 -0.39 4.14 -17.10
CA THR A 47 -0.19 5.52 -17.56
C THR A 47 0.43 6.40 -16.48
N THR A 48 -0.04 6.25 -15.24
CA THR A 48 0.42 7.02 -14.09
C THR A 48 0.38 6.18 -12.82
N SER A 49 1.43 6.29 -12.02
CA SER A 49 1.56 5.69 -10.69
C SER A 49 1.95 6.77 -9.68
N PRO A 50 1.35 6.79 -8.48
CA PRO A 50 1.78 7.72 -7.43
C PRO A 50 3.11 7.29 -6.80
N SER A 51 3.75 8.21 -6.09
CA SER A 51 4.67 7.87 -4.99
C SER A 51 4.09 8.49 -3.71
N LEU A 52 3.31 7.69 -2.99
CA LEU A 52 2.54 8.13 -1.83
C LEU A 52 3.43 8.35 -0.60
N CYS A 53 3.07 9.30 0.23
CA CYS A 53 3.65 9.56 1.54
C CYS A 53 2.54 9.76 2.56
N PHE A 54 2.88 9.71 3.84
CA PHE A 54 1.90 9.89 4.91
C PHE A 54 2.43 10.82 5.99
N LEU A 55 1.56 11.69 6.48
CA LEU A 55 1.76 12.40 7.74
C LEU A 55 1.01 11.64 8.82
N LEU A 56 1.73 11.29 9.89
CA LEU A 56 1.17 10.70 11.10
C LEU A 56 1.20 11.73 12.23
N GLU A 57 0.07 11.93 12.91
CA GLU A 57 0.00 12.83 14.07
C GLU A 57 -0.45 12.06 15.31
N HIS A 58 0.41 12.06 16.32
CA HIS A 58 0.18 11.38 17.58
C HIS A 58 -0.43 12.33 18.62
N LEU A 59 -1.21 11.80 19.57
CA LEU A 59 -1.86 12.59 20.62
C LEU A 59 -0.87 13.31 21.55
N SER A 60 0.38 12.83 21.64
CA SER A 60 1.46 13.53 22.34
C SER A 60 1.93 14.82 21.65
N GLY A 61 1.41 15.13 20.46
CA GLY A 61 1.81 16.29 19.64
C GLY A 61 2.96 16.01 18.67
N ARG A 62 3.61 14.85 18.79
CA ARG A 62 4.65 14.37 17.84
C ARG A 62 4.03 14.11 16.48
N LYS A 63 4.74 14.49 15.42
CA LYS A 63 4.32 14.26 14.03
C LYS A 63 5.41 13.50 13.33
N LEU A 64 5.06 12.47 12.57
CA LEU A 64 5.98 11.66 11.79
C LEU A 64 5.62 11.79 10.32
N VAL A 65 6.63 11.68 9.48
CA VAL A 65 6.42 11.47 8.05
C VAL A 65 6.85 10.05 7.69
N TRP A 66 5.96 9.30 7.06
CA TRP A 66 6.22 7.99 6.49
C TRP A 66 6.38 8.11 4.97
N ASP A 67 7.54 7.71 4.47
CA ASP A 67 8.02 7.97 3.10
C ASP A 67 8.10 9.45 2.72
N LEU A 68 8.90 9.74 1.69
CA LEU A 68 9.26 11.11 1.29
C LEU A 68 9.06 11.40 -0.19
N GLY A 69 8.65 10.38 -0.95
CA GLY A 69 8.42 10.47 -2.38
C GLY A 69 9.69 10.75 -3.15
N ILE A 70 9.52 11.31 -4.35
CA ILE A 70 10.63 11.68 -5.23
C ILE A 70 10.91 13.18 -5.05
N ARG A 71 12.18 13.55 -4.84
CA ARG A 71 12.60 14.95 -4.71
C ARG A 71 12.48 15.69 -6.05
N LYS A 72 12.14 16.98 -6.02
CA LYS A 72 12.08 17.86 -7.20
C LYS A 72 13.37 17.84 -8.04
N ASP A 73 14.51 17.79 -7.38
CA ASP A 73 15.83 17.72 -7.99
C ASP A 73 16.35 16.27 -8.05
N TYR A 74 15.53 15.33 -8.52
CA TYR A 74 15.88 13.90 -8.57
C TYR A 74 17.11 13.59 -9.45
N HIS A 75 17.52 14.52 -10.32
CA HIS A 75 18.80 14.46 -11.03
C HIS A 75 20.04 14.59 -10.10
N ASN A 76 19.83 15.00 -8.85
CA ASN A 76 20.83 15.13 -7.80
C ASN A 76 20.78 13.94 -6.81
N TYR A 77 20.13 12.83 -7.18
CA TYR A 77 20.27 11.57 -6.44
C TYR A 77 21.67 10.96 -6.60
N ALA A 78 21.94 9.92 -5.81
CA ALA A 78 23.16 9.12 -5.97
C ALA A 78 23.33 8.63 -7.42
N PRO A 79 24.58 8.50 -7.92
CA PRO A 79 24.86 8.10 -9.31
C PRO A 79 24.15 6.83 -9.79
N ALA A 80 23.93 5.87 -8.89
CA ALA A 80 23.19 4.65 -9.19
C ALA A 80 21.74 4.92 -9.63
N ILE A 81 21.06 5.88 -8.99
CA ILE A 81 19.69 6.27 -9.32
C ILE A 81 19.66 7.14 -10.57
N THR A 82 20.54 8.13 -10.67
CA THR A 82 20.54 9.05 -11.81
C THR A 82 20.94 8.37 -13.12
N SER A 83 21.72 7.28 -13.07
CA SER A 83 22.00 6.43 -14.23
C SER A 83 20.84 5.49 -14.58
N TYR A 84 20.05 5.07 -13.59
CA TYR A 84 18.90 4.19 -13.78
C TYR A 84 17.69 4.93 -14.35
N LEU A 85 17.37 6.13 -13.87
CA LEU A 85 16.16 6.88 -14.24
C LEU A 85 15.97 7.06 -15.77
N PRO A 86 16.99 7.40 -16.57
CA PRO A 86 16.83 7.50 -18.03
C PRO A 86 16.40 6.18 -18.71
N THR A 87 16.67 5.02 -18.10
CA THR A 87 16.27 3.71 -18.64
C THR A 87 14.78 3.44 -18.49
N THR A 88 14.08 4.18 -17.62
CA THR A 88 12.68 3.91 -17.30
C THR A 88 11.71 4.56 -18.28
N LYS A 89 12.13 5.64 -18.95
CA LYS A 89 11.29 6.52 -19.77
C LYS A 89 10.13 7.15 -18.99
N TYR A 90 10.26 7.27 -17.66
CA TYR A 90 9.25 7.91 -16.83
C TYR A 90 9.27 9.42 -17.04
N ASN A 91 8.09 9.99 -17.28
CA ASN A 91 7.79 11.37 -16.92
C ASN A 91 7.56 11.39 -15.40
N ILE A 92 8.42 12.08 -14.65
CA ILE A 92 8.30 12.23 -13.20
C ILE A 92 7.73 13.62 -12.92
N GLU A 93 6.50 13.66 -12.43
CA GLU A 93 5.77 14.89 -12.17
C GLU A 93 5.84 15.21 -10.67
N VAL A 94 6.77 16.10 -10.33
CA VAL A 94 6.95 16.59 -8.96
C VAL A 94 7.00 18.13 -8.97
N THR A 95 5.95 18.75 -8.45
CA THR A 95 5.82 20.23 -8.41
C THR A 95 6.22 20.81 -7.06
N LYS A 96 5.94 20.07 -5.98
CA LYS A 96 6.26 20.42 -4.59
C LYS A 96 6.91 19.24 -3.90
N ASN A 97 7.96 19.50 -3.13
CA ASN A 97 8.47 18.54 -2.16
C ASN A 97 7.52 18.47 -0.96
N LEU A 98 7.63 17.40 -0.19
CA LEU A 98 6.77 17.16 0.96
C LEU A 98 6.75 18.32 1.97
N VAL A 99 7.90 18.95 2.22
CA VAL A 99 8.00 20.11 3.13
C VAL A 99 7.14 21.29 2.67
N GLU A 100 7.05 21.52 1.36
CA GLU A 100 6.22 22.60 0.80
C GLU A 100 4.73 22.26 0.95
N ILE A 101 4.35 21.01 0.65
CA ILE A 101 2.97 20.53 0.79
C ILE A 101 2.50 20.63 2.25
N LEU A 102 3.34 20.20 3.18
CA LEU A 102 3.07 20.32 4.62
C LEU A 102 2.93 21.78 5.05
N GLY A 103 3.83 22.65 4.57
CA GLY A 103 3.81 24.09 4.85
C GLY A 103 2.52 24.77 4.38
N ASP A 104 2.03 24.42 3.18
CA ASP A 104 0.75 24.93 2.66
C ASP A 104 -0.44 24.50 3.52
N GLY A 105 -0.37 23.33 4.15
CA GLY A 105 -1.36 22.84 5.12
C GLY A 105 -1.09 23.27 6.56
N GLY A 106 -0.18 24.22 6.80
CA GLY A 106 0.09 24.80 8.12
C GLY A 106 1.01 23.98 9.02
N ILE A 107 1.70 22.96 8.50
CA ILE A 107 2.65 22.13 9.24
C ILE A 107 4.08 22.57 8.90
N ALA A 108 4.78 23.18 9.86
CA ALA A 108 6.15 23.61 9.63
C ALA A 108 7.10 22.39 9.58
N ALA A 109 8.11 22.44 8.71
CA ALA A 109 9.11 21.37 8.61
C ALA A 109 9.67 20.99 9.97
N ARG A 110 10.10 21.97 10.78
CA ARG A 110 10.68 21.75 12.12
C ARG A 110 9.79 20.96 13.10
N ASP A 111 8.50 20.85 12.83
CA ASP A 111 7.52 20.17 13.68
C ASP A 111 7.34 18.69 13.30
N VAL A 112 7.97 18.21 12.22
CA VAL A 112 7.90 16.80 11.80
C VAL A 112 9.17 16.01 12.10
N GLU A 113 8.97 14.77 12.52
CA GLU A 113 10.00 13.78 12.67
C GLU A 113 10.14 13.02 11.36
N ALA A 114 11.21 13.30 10.63
CA ALA A 114 11.58 12.62 9.39
C ALA A 114 13.08 12.30 9.39
N VAL A 115 13.49 11.36 8.53
CA VAL A 115 14.87 10.81 8.49
C VAL A 115 15.89 11.77 7.83
N ILE A 116 15.47 12.82 7.11
CA ILE A 116 16.42 13.65 6.32
C ILE A 116 16.86 14.93 7.03
N TRP A 117 17.18 14.94 8.33
CA TRP A 117 17.78 16.12 8.97
C TRP A 117 19.18 15.85 9.50
N SER A 118 20.11 16.74 9.13
CA SER A 118 21.46 16.77 9.68
C SER A 118 21.43 16.95 11.20
N GLY A 119 22.25 16.19 11.93
CA GLY A 119 22.38 16.32 13.38
C GLY A 119 21.41 15.46 14.20
N ARG A 120 20.70 14.50 13.59
CA ARG A 120 19.95 13.46 14.32
C ARG A 120 20.81 12.20 14.53
N ASN A 121 20.62 11.54 15.67
CA ASN A 121 21.27 10.26 15.97
C ASN A 121 20.51 9.12 15.29
N LEU A 122 21.22 8.25 14.57
CA LEU A 122 20.67 6.98 14.07
C LEU A 122 20.29 6.11 15.27
N ARG A 123 19.04 5.64 15.29
CA ARG A 123 18.56 4.64 16.23
C ARG A 123 18.24 3.38 15.45
N GLU A 124 19.09 2.38 15.57
CA GLU A 124 18.83 1.06 14.99
C GLU A 124 17.82 0.31 15.87
N ILE A 125 16.84 -0.30 15.22
CA ILE A 125 15.85 -1.15 15.86
C ILE A 125 16.31 -2.59 15.67
N SER A 126 16.33 -3.35 16.76
CA SER A 126 16.55 -4.79 16.70
C SER A 126 15.21 -5.52 16.66
N PHE A 127 15.11 -6.49 15.75
CA PHE A 127 13.99 -7.43 15.64
C PHE A 127 14.36 -8.82 16.15
N GLU A 128 15.48 -8.95 16.85
CA GLU A 128 15.99 -10.21 17.38
C GLU A 128 15.66 -10.39 18.87
N GLY A 129 15.34 -11.63 19.27
CA GLY A 129 15.07 -11.97 20.67
C GLY A 129 13.89 -12.94 20.83
N LEU A 130 13.79 -13.56 22.00
CA LEU A 130 12.67 -14.44 22.35
C LEU A 130 11.36 -13.66 22.57
N ASP A 131 11.47 -12.41 23.01
CA ASP A 131 10.34 -11.53 23.33
C ASP A 131 10.03 -10.54 22.21
N THR A 132 10.53 -10.78 20.99
CA THR A 132 10.22 -9.94 19.83
C THR A 132 8.71 -9.93 19.58
N LEU A 133 8.09 -8.75 19.67
CA LEU A 133 6.70 -8.54 19.30
C LEU A 133 6.49 -8.96 17.84
N ARG A 134 5.39 -9.66 17.55
CA ARG A 134 5.03 -10.02 16.17
C ARG A 134 3.59 -9.64 15.88
N ILE A 135 3.35 -9.16 14.66
CA ILE A 135 2.01 -8.90 14.14
C ILE A 135 1.86 -9.73 12.87
N GLY A 136 1.02 -10.77 12.94
CA GLY A 136 1.09 -11.89 12.00
C GLY A 136 2.49 -12.48 12.00
N LYS A 137 3.09 -12.62 10.82
CA LYS A 137 4.47 -13.13 10.66
C LYS A 137 5.56 -12.08 10.82
N PHE A 138 5.22 -10.79 10.79
CA PHE A 138 6.19 -9.71 10.84
C PHE A 138 6.72 -9.50 12.26
N PRO A 139 8.04 -9.52 12.48
CA PRO A 139 8.64 -8.87 13.63
C PRO A 139 8.22 -7.40 13.68
N ALA A 140 7.88 -6.91 14.86
CA ALA A 140 7.30 -5.59 15.04
C ALA A 140 7.96 -4.82 16.19
N PHE A 141 7.98 -3.50 16.06
CA PHE A 141 8.43 -2.58 17.08
C PHE A 141 7.38 -1.49 17.30
N ASP A 142 6.90 -1.34 18.53
CA ASP A 142 5.97 -0.26 18.89
C ASP A 142 6.73 1.06 19.02
N TYR A 143 6.50 1.97 18.07
CA TYR A 143 7.26 3.20 17.94
C TYR A 143 7.00 4.20 19.08
N PHE A 144 5.76 4.27 19.55
CA PHE A 144 5.34 5.17 20.63
C PHE A 144 5.29 4.47 21.99
N GLY A 145 5.19 3.13 22.00
CA GLY A 145 5.08 2.33 23.23
C GLY A 145 3.66 2.28 23.80
N ASP A 146 2.67 2.78 23.07
CA ASP A 146 1.25 2.84 23.44
C ASP A 146 0.34 2.07 22.47
N GLY A 147 0.93 1.39 21.48
CA GLY A 147 0.23 0.60 20.49
C GLY A 147 -0.50 1.38 19.39
N SER A 148 -0.18 2.66 19.21
CA SER A 148 -0.74 3.51 18.15
C SER A 148 -0.06 3.36 16.79
N PHE A 149 1.25 3.05 16.76
CA PHE A 149 2.01 2.87 15.52
C PHE A 149 3.15 1.86 15.66
N TYR A 150 3.19 0.88 14.77
CA TYR A 150 4.21 -0.17 14.75
C TYR A 150 5.05 -0.11 13.49
N LEU A 151 6.35 -0.39 13.63
CA LEU A 151 7.28 -0.64 12.54
C LEU A 151 7.37 -2.16 12.35
N LEU A 152 7.11 -2.64 11.14
CA LEU A 152 7.12 -4.06 10.79
C LEU A 152 8.33 -4.37 9.91
N ASP A 153 9.17 -5.30 10.32
CA ASP A 153 10.30 -5.78 9.51
C ASP A 153 9.78 -6.55 8.29
N SER A 154 9.85 -5.94 7.10
CA SER A 154 9.27 -6.47 5.87
C SER A 154 10.33 -6.58 4.75
N PRO A 155 11.29 -7.52 4.90
CA PRO A 155 12.47 -7.57 4.06
C PRO A 155 12.19 -8.11 2.65
N GLY A 156 13.18 -7.96 1.77
CA GLY A 156 13.16 -8.53 0.42
C GLY A 156 13.27 -7.45 -0.66
N HIS A 157 12.49 -6.37 -0.57
CA HIS A 157 12.56 -5.28 -1.54
C HIS A 157 13.91 -4.55 -1.47
N ALA A 158 14.31 -4.15 -0.26
CA ALA A 158 15.58 -3.50 0.04
C ALA A 158 16.06 -3.92 1.44
N VAL A 159 17.34 -3.71 1.73
CA VAL A 159 17.88 -3.89 3.09
C VAL A 159 17.17 -2.94 4.03
N GLY A 160 16.61 -3.48 5.13
CA GLY A 160 15.91 -2.68 6.14
C GLY A 160 14.58 -2.09 5.68
N HIS A 161 13.95 -2.67 4.64
CA HIS A 161 12.59 -2.28 4.25
C HIS A 161 11.61 -2.54 5.40
N LEU A 162 10.76 -1.56 5.70
CA LEU A 162 9.76 -1.61 6.76
C LEU A 162 8.38 -1.30 6.21
N CYS A 163 7.35 -1.94 6.78
CA CYS A 163 5.98 -1.47 6.70
C CYS A 163 5.63 -0.73 8.00
N GLY A 164 4.69 0.22 7.92
CA GLY A 164 4.08 0.83 9.11
C GLY A 164 2.70 0.23 9.36
N LEU A 165 2.30 0.04 10.62
CA LEU A 165 0.92 -0.29 10.99
C LEU A 165 0.39 0.75 11.97
N ALA A 166 -0.57 1.55 11.51
CA ALA A 166 -1.17 2.64 12.27
C ALA A 166 -2.56 2.24 12.79
N ARG A 167 -2.78 2.32 14.10
CA ARG A 167 -4.12 2.17 14.68
C ARG A 167 -4.91 3.46 14.45
N THR A 168 -5.97 3.37 13.65
CA THR A 168 -6.78 4.52 13.23
C THR A 168 -8.02 4.75 14.07
N SER A 169 -8.55 3.70 14.70
CA SER A 169 -9.69 3.83 15.61
C SER A 169 -9.54 2.94 16.82
N LYS A 170 -10.06 3.42 17.95
CA LYS A 170 -10.26 2.65 19.17
C LYS A 170 -11.63 2.98 19.74
N SER A 171 -12.46 1.96 19.96
CA SER A 171 -13.80 2.16 20.51
C SER A 171 -14.20 0.98 21.41
N PRO A 172 -14.91 1.23 22.51
CA PRO A 172 -15.59 0.16 23.23
C PRO A 172 -16.52 -0.59 22.26
N HIS A 173 -16.48 -1.92 22.30
CA HIS A 173 -17.38 -2.84 21.58
C HIS A 173 -17.27 -2.89 20.04
N VAL A 174 -16.34 -2.16 19.43
CA VAL A 174 -16.04 -2.26 17.99
C VAL A 174 -14.57 -2.63 17.84
N PRO A 175 -14.21 -3.60 16.98
CA PRO A 175 -12.81 -3.91 16.72
C PRO A 175 -12.04 -2.67 16.24
N ASP A 176 -10.82 -2.50 16.76
CA ASP A 176 -9.93 -1.44 16.34
C ASP A 176 -9.63 -1.57 14.84
N SER A 177 -9.52 -0.44 14.14
CA SER A 177 -9.16 -0.41 12.73
C SER A 177 -7.74 0.07 12.55
N PHE A 178 -7.08 -0.41 11.49
CA PHE A 178 -5.70 -0.10 11.18
C PHE A 178 -5.51 0.25 9.71
N ILE A 179 -4.51 1.08 9.44
CA ILE A 179 -3.95 1.26 8.10
C ILE A 179 -2.53 0.69 8.11
N LEU A 180 -2.25 -0.23 7.18
CA LEU A 180 -0.90 -0.72 6.92
C LEU A 180 -0.29 0.10 5.77
N LEU A 181 0.78 0.82 6.07
CA LEU A 181 1.59 1.61 5.16
C LEU A 181 2.69 0.71 4.59
N GLY A 182 2.43 0.14 3.41
CA GLY A 182 3.20 -0.98 2.86
C GLY A 182 4.51 -0.60 2.19
N GLY A 183 4.74 0.69 1.88
CA GLY A 183 5.91 1.10 1.11
C GLY A 183 6.03 0.29 -0.18
N ASP A 184 7.23 -0.21 -0.44
CA ASP A 184 7.58 -1.05 -1.59
C ASP A 184 7.61 -2.55 -1.26
N VAL A 185 6.85 -2.99 -0.23
CA VAL A 185 6.63 -4.42 0.03
C VAL A 185 6.15 -5.15 -1.23
N CYS A 186 5.39 -4.44 -2.05
CA CYS A 186 5.14 -4.73 -3.46
C CYS A 186 4.68 -3.44 -4.18
N HIS A 187 4.67 -3.47 -5.52
CA HIS A 187 4.42 -2.27 -6.34
C HIS A 187 3.00 -2.19 -6.92
N TYR A 188 2.17 -3.21 -6.70
CA TYR A 188 0.81 -3.27 -7.25
C TYR A 188 -0.09 -4.20 -6.44
N ALA A 189 -1.38 -3.83 -6.29
CA ALA A 189 -2.35 -4.62 -5.53
C ALA A 189 -2.49 -6.07 -6.03
N GLY A 190 -2.39 -6.28 -7.35
CA GLY A 190 -2.40 -7.60 -7.96
C GLY A 190 -1.23 -8.51 -7.57
N ILE A 191 -0.19 -8.00 -6.91
CA ILE A 191 0.93 -8.82 -6.41
C ILE A 191 0.54 -9.54 -5.11
N PHE A 192 -0.36 -8.97 -4.31
CA PHE A 192 -0.81 -9.58 -3.05
C PHE A 192 -2.30 -9.95 -3.04
N ARG A 193 -3.05 -9.60 -4.09
CA ARG A 193 -4.46 -9.95 -4.28
C ARG A 193 -4.73 -10.64 -5.63
N PRO A 194 -5.65 -11.61 -5.70
CA PRO A 194 -6.26 -12.28 -4.55
C PRO A 194 -5.24 -13.14 -3.80
N SER A 195 -5.67 -13.78 -2.73
CA SER A 195 -4.87 -14.80 -2.03
C SER A 195 -5.77 -15.93 -1.53
N LYS A 196 -5.16 -17.01 -1.01
CA LYS A 196 -5.91 -18.08 -0.33
C LYS A 196 -6.74 -17.58 0.87
N HIS A 197 -6.35 -16.46 1.48
CA HIS A 197 -7.06 -15.82 2.59
C HIS A 197 -8.07 -14.78 2.12
N LEU A 198 -7.83 -14.19 0.94
CA LEU A 198 -8.70 -13.22 0.30
C LEU A 198 -8.98 -13.58 -1.17
N PRO A 199 -9.86 -14.58 -1.44
CA PRO A 199 -10.27 -14.90 -2.80
C PRO A 199 -11.06 -13.75 -3.45
N VAL A 200 -11.04 -13.71 -4.78
CA VAL A 200 -11.92 -12.82 -5.57
C VAL A 200 -13.38 -13.06 -5.18
N PRO A 201 -14.17 -12.02 -4.88
CA PRO A 201 -15.57 -12.18 -4.51
C PRO A 201 -16.43 -12.51 -5.76
N ASP A 202 -17.61 -13.10 -5.53
CA ASP A 202 -18.56 -13.41 -6.61
C ASP A 202 -19.02 -12.16 -7.38
N SER A 203 -19.04 -11.01 -6.70
CA SER A 203 -19.29 -9.70 -7.29
C SER A 203 -18.46 -8.61 -6.63
N ILE A 204 -18.09 -7.59 -7.39
CA ILE A 204 -17.36 -6.40 -6.97
C ILE A 204 -18.28 -5.20 -7.19
N SER A 205 -18.54 -4.46 -6.10
CA SER A 205 -19.35 -3.24 -6.08
C SER A 205 -18.61 -2.15 -5.28
N PRO A 206 -18.53 -0.91 -5.78
CA PRO A 206 -19.00 -0.47 -7.11
C PRO A 206 -18.18 -1.11 -8.24
N HIS A 207 -18.71 -1.10 -9.47
CA HIS A 207 -18.01 -1.65 -10.63
C HIS A 207 -16.62 -0.98 -10.79
N PRO A 208 -15.50 -1.73 -10.82
CA PRO A 208 -14.17 -1.13 -10.74
C PRO A 208 -13.82 -0.24 -11.94
N CYS A 209 -14.36 -0.54 -13.13
CA CYS A 209 -14.15 0.29 -14.32
C CYS A 209 -15.13 1.47 -14.43
N HIS A 210 -16.26 1.43 -13.71
CA HIS A 210 -17.35 2.41 -13.80
C HIS A 210 -17.90 2.74 -12.40
N PRO A 211 -17.06 3.24 -11.47
CA PRO A 211 -17.44 3.35 -10.06
C PRO A 211 -18.55 4.37 -9.79
N HIS A 212 -18.85 5.23 -10.77
CA HIS A 212 -19.89 6.26 -10.69
C HIS A 212 -21.20 5.87 -11.38
N GLU A 213 -21.26 4.73 -12.07
CA GLU A 213 -22.43 4.28 -12.83
C GLU A 213 -23.36 3.40 -11.97
N GLY A 214 -24.02 4.04 -10.99
CA GLY A 214 -25.14 3.47 -10.24
C GLY A 214 -24.86 2.12 -9.56
N SER A 215 -25.81 1.19 -9.66
CA SER A 215 -25.75 -0.15 -9.06
C SER A 215 -25.01 -1.18 -9.91
N SER A 216 -24.15 -0.74 -10.85
CA SER A 216 -23.37 -1.65 -11.69
C SER A 216 -22.38 -2.44 -10.83
N VAL A 217 -22.31 -3.75 -11.08
CA VAL A 217 -21.42 -4.68 -10.37
C VAL A 217 -20.63 -5.49 -11.40
N LEU A 218 -19.35 -5.71 -11.12
CA LEU A 218 -18.58 -6.68 -11.90
C LEU A 218 -18.79 -8.04 -11.26
N CYS A 219 -19.20 -9.04 -12.05
CA CYS A 219 -19.24 -10.44 -11.63
C CYS A 219 -18.11 -11.17 -12.36
N PRO A 220 -16.89 -11.27 -11.77
CA PRO A 220 -15.74 -11.82 -12.49
C PRO A 220 -15.96 -13.28 -12.94
N GLY A 221 -16.73 -14.06 -12.17
CA GLY A 221 -17.19 -15.39 -12.55
C GLY A 221 -16.09 -16.28 -13.13
N SER A 222 -16.43 -17.02 -14.20
CA SER A 222 -15.46 -17.87 -14.90
C SER A 222 -14.39 -17.06 -15.64
N ALA A 223 -14.61 -15.78 -15.95
CA ALA A 223 -13.62 -14.97 -16.67
C ALA A 223 -12.34 -14.77 -15.86
N TRP A 224 -12.43 -14.71 -14.53
CA TRP A 224 -11.26 -14.71 -13.65
C TRP A 224 -10.49 -16.04 -13.73
N ASP A 225 -11.21 -17.16 -13.61
CA ASP A 225 -10.61 -18.50 -13.66
C ASP A 225 -9.92 -18.74 -15.01
N GLU A 226 -10.56 -18.36 -16.12
CA GLU A 226 -9.98 -18.41 -17.48
C GLU A 226 -8.73 -17.52 -17.62
N LEU A 227 -8.72 -16.35 -16.97
CA LEU A 227 -7.55 -15.46 -16.96
C LEU A 227 -6.37 -16.11 -16.24
N GLN A 228 -6.61 -16.74 -15.09
CA GLN A 228 -5.57 -17.43 -14.33
C GLN A 228 -5.08 -18.67 -15.07
N GLU A 229 -5.98 -19.52 -15.55
CA GLU A 229 -5.64 -20.77 -16.23
C GLU A 229 -4.82 -20.53 -17.50
N SER A 230 -5.19 -19.54 -18.31
CA SER A 230 -4.43 -19.17 -19.52
C SER A 230 -3.00 -18.72 -19.25
N ARG A 231 -2.70 -18.35 -17.99
CA ARG A 231 -1.37 -17.93 -17.52
C ARG A 231 -0.68 -18.99 -16.64
N GLY A 232 -1.23 -20.20 -16.59
CA GLY A 232 -0.70 -21.31 -15.78
C GLY A 232 -0.82 -21.08 -14.28
N ARG A 233 -1.81 -20.30 -13.84
CA ARG A 233 -2.04 -19.93 -12.43
C ARG A 233 -3.33 -20.56 -11.91
N GLY A 234 -3.38 -20.80 -10.61
CA GLY A 234 -4.60 -21.19 -9.90
C GLY A 234 -5.51 -20.01 -9.62
N LYS A 235 -6.81 -20.28 -9.44
CA LYS A 235 -7.83 -19.24 -9.16
C LYS A 235 -7.60 -18.46 -7.86
N LEU A 236 -6.86 -19.03 -6.91
CA LEU A 236 -6.52 -18.41 -5.62
C LEU A 236 -5.13 -17.75 -5.63
N ASP A 237 -4.37 -17.91 -6.70
CA ASP A 237 -3.06 -17.26 -6.83
C ASP A 237 -3.27 -15.76 -7.05
N THR A 238 -2.26 -14.97 -6.70
CA THR A 238 -2.23 -13.54 -7.00
C THR A 238 -2.32 -13.29 -8.51
N LEU A 239 -2.73 -12.09 -8.90
CA LEU A 239 -2.75 -11.71 -10.32
C LEU A 239 -1.34 -11.74 -10.92
N TYR A 240 -0.34 -11.35 -10.13
CA TYR A 240 1.08 -11.33 -10.49
C TYR A 240 1.98 -11.82 -9.35
N ASP A 241 3.15 -12.31 -9.70
CA ASP A 241 4.32 -12.45 -8.84
C ASP A 241 5.20 -11.19 -8.96
N ALA A 242 5.83 -10.79 -7.84
CA ALA A 242 6.84 -9.74 -7.87
C ALA A 242 8.12 -10.22 -8.55
N THR A 243 8.69 -9.39 -9.43
CA THR A 243 9.96 -9.68 -10.12
C THR A 243 11.01 -8.60 -9.89
N TYR A 244 10.75 -7.67 -8.97
CA TYR A 244 11.64 -6.56 -8.63
C TYR A 244 11.80 -6.43 -7.12
N GLY A 245 13.06 -6.30 -6.68
CA GLY A 245 13.49 -6.29 -5.29
C GLY A 245 14.91 -6.85 -5.18
N LEU A 246 15.54 -6.66 -4.03
CA LEU A 246 16.89 -7.14 -3.74
C LEU A 246 16.95 -8.68 -3.66
N ASP A 247 15.95 -9.31 -3.03
CA ASP A 247 15.82 -10.76 -2.88
C ASP A 247 14.39 -11.19 -3.24
N ILE A 248 14.18 -11.63 -4.48
CA ILE A 248 12.85 -11.98 -5.00
C ILE A 248 12.17 -13.13 -4.23
N PRO A 249 12.85 -14.25 -3.92
CA PRO A 249 12.28 -15.26 -3.03
C PRO A 249 11.86 -14.72 -1.66
N LEU A 250 12.61 -13.78 -1.09
CA LEU A 250 12.24 -13.16 0.18
C LEU A 250 11.04 -12.20 0.02
N VAL A 251 10.99 -11.41 -1.05
CA VAL A 251 9.81 -10.59 -1.39
C VAL A 251 8.55 -11.45 -1.44
N ALA A 252 8.60 -12.61 -2.10
CA ALA A 252 7.46 -13.52 -2.17
C ALA A 252 6.97 -13.96 -0.78
N LYS A 253 7.89 -14.34 0.13
CA LYS A 253 7.55 -14.71 1.52
C LYS A 253 6.98 -13.55 2.32
N THR A 254 7.50 -12.34 2.10
CA THR A 254 7.02 -11.12 2.75
C THR A 254 5.62 -10.75 2.25
N VAL A 255 5.34 -10.93 0.96
CA VAL A 255 4.00 -10.78 0.37
C VAL A 255 3.02 -11.81 0.93
N GLU A 256 3.42 -13.08 1.09
CA GLU A 256 2.59 -14.08 1.77
C GLU A 256 2.23 -13.66 3.20
N SER A 257 3.18 -13.05 3.92
CA SER A 257 2.94 -12.52 5.27
C SER A 257 1.98 -11.32 5.25
N LEU A 258 2.07 -10.45 4.24
CA LEU A 258 1.15 -9.35 4.02
C LEU A 258 -0.28 -9.84 3.77
N GLN A 259 -0.44 -10.95 3.02
CA GLN A 259 -1.75 -11.54 2.73
C GLN A 259 -2.51 -12.02 3.97
N GLU A 260 -1.81 -12.40 5.05
CA GLU A 260 -2.43 -12.78 6.34
C GLU A 260 -3.04 -11.58 7.08
N ILE A 261 -2.54 -10.37 6.80
CA ILE A 261 -3.06 -9.13 7.37
C ILE A 261 -4.12 -8.52 6.45
N ASP A 262 -3.87 -8.49 5.12
CA ASP A 262 -4.76 -7.85 4.16
C ASP A 262 -6.17 -8.48 4.09
N CYS A 263 -6.30 -9.75 4.46
CA CYS A 263 -7.58 -10.43 4.50
C CYS A 263 -8.49 -9.97 5.66
N ASP A 264 -7.96 -9.25 6.65
CA ASP A 264 -8.73 -8.70 7.76
C ASP A 264 -9.47 -7.42 7.33
N GLU A 265 -10.79 -7.39 7.52
CA GLU A 265 -11.64 -6.23 7.22
C GLU A 265 -11.36 -5.00 8.11
N ASN A 266 -10.62 -5.19 9.21
CA ASN A 266 -10.15 -4.15 10.09
C ASN A 266 -8.83 -3.53 9.64
N VAL A 267 -8.24 -4.01 8.53
CA VAL A 267 -6.98 -3.46 7.99
C VAL A 267 -7.12 -2.98 6.56
N LEU A 268 -6.82 -1.71 6.34
CA LEU A 268 -6.62 -1.13 5.03
C LEU A 268 -5.12 -1.12 4.68
N VAL A 269 -4.73 -1.96 3.73
CA VAL A 269 -3.36 -1.99 3.20
C VAL A 269 -3.23 -0.99 2.07
N ILE A 270 -2.25 -0.08 2.17
CA ILE A 270 -1.91 0.93 1.16
C ILE A 270 -0.42 0.80 0.83
N ILE A 271 -0.09 0.52 -0.43
CA ILE A 271 1.31 0.46 -0.93
C ILE A 271 1.72 1.78 -1.59
N ALA A 272 3.04 2.02 -1.73
CA ALA A 272 3.58 3.30 -2.19
C ALA A 272 3.07 3.75 -3.57
N HIS A 273 2.72 2.79 -4.43
CA HIS A 273 2.32 3.02 -5.82
C HIS A 273 0.84 2.68 -6.09
N ASP A 274 0.00 2.69 -5.06
CA ASP A 274 -1.43 2.38 -5.21
C ASP A 274 -2.22 3.55 -5.82
N SER A 275 -2.41 3.50 -7.15
CA SER A 275 -3.21 4.48 -7.87
C SER A 275 -4.69 4.45 -7.48
N THR A 276 -5.20 3.30 -7.03
CA THR A 276 -6.62 3.16 -6.67
C THR A 276 -6.92 3.92 -5.39
N VAL A 277 -6.00 3.90 -4.42
CA VAL A 277 -6.09 4.68 -3.20
C VAL A 277 -5.94 6.17 -3.51
N ARG A 278 -4.93 6.56 -4.30
CA ARG A 278 -4.74 7.96 -4.75
C ARG A 278 -6.02 8.57 -5.34
N ASP A 279 -6.76 7.79 -6.12
CA ASP A 279 -7.90 8.30 -6.87
C ASP A 279 -9.20 8.32 -6.04
N ALA A 280 -9.29 7.53 -4.97
CA ALA A 280 -10.56 7.22 -4.30
C ALA A 280 -10.69 7.80 -2.88
N VAL A 281 -9.59 8.15 -2.20
CA VAL A 281 -9.63 8.58 -0.79
C VAL A 281 -9.20 10.04 -0.61
N PRO A 282 -9.60 10.71 0.49
CA PRO A 282 -9.16 12.08 0.76
C PRO A 282 -7.65 12.19 0.97
N HIS A 283 -7.08 13.31 0.51
CA HIS A 283 -5.69 13.67 0.75
C HIS A 283 -5.57 14.71 1.88
N PHE A 284 -4.36 14.82 2.42
CA PHE A 284 -3.96 15.89 3.33
C PHE A 284 -4.45 17.25 2.83
N PRO A 285 -5.10 18.07 3.69
CA PRO A 285 -5.10 17.99 5.16
C PRO A 285 -6.10 17.01 5.80
N SER A 286 -6.94 16.34 5.02
CA SER A 286 -7.94 15.39 5.54
C SER A 286 -7.30 14.14 6.13
N SER A 287 -7.95 13.59 7.15
CA SER A 287 -7.55 12.35 7.83
C SER A 287 -8.18 11.12 7.17
N LEU A 288 -7.42 10.04 7.12
CA LEU A 288 -7.88 8.71 6.69
C LEU A 288 -8.52 7.90 7.83
N ASN A 289 -8.55 8.38 9.07
CA ASN A 289 -8.97 7.55 10.21
C ASN A 289 -10.43 7.04 10.13
N ALA A 290 -11.28 7.71 9.35
CA ALA A 290 -12.66 7.30 9.09
C ALA A 290 -12.80 6.28 7.95
N TRP A 291 -11.70 5.77 7.37
CA TRP A 291 -11.72 4.91 6.18
C TRP A 291 -12.69 3.73 6.27
N LYS A 292 -12.83 3.16 7.47
CA LYS A 292 -13.69 2.00 7.69
C LYS A 292 -15.16 2.39 7.70
N SER A 293 -15.53 3.43 8.46
CA SER A 293 -16.91 3.92 8.53
C SER A 293 -17.40 4.56 7.24
N GLU A 294 -16.48 5.18 6.48
CA GLU A 294 -16.76 5.80 5.18
C GLU A 294 -16.71 4.79 4.01
N GLY A 295 -16.44 3.51 4.28
CA GLY A 295 -16.42 2.46 3.25
C GLY A 295 -15.25 2.52 2.26
N TRP A 296 -14.25 3.39 2.48
CA TRP A 296 -13.10 3.52 1.58
C TRP A 296 -12.29 2.24 1.46
N GLY A 297 -12.22 1.45 2.54
CA GLY A 297 -11.54 0.15 2.51
C GLY A 297 -12.18 -0.83 1.53
N GLU A 298 -13.51 -0.90 1.51
CA GLU A 298 -14.26 -1.73 0.56
C GLU A 298 -14.12 -1.21 -0.87
N LEU A 299 -14.21 0.11 -1.04
CA LEU A 299 -14.09 0.80 -2.32
C LEU A 299 -12.77 0.47 -3.05
N VAL A 300 -11.64 0.48 -2.34
CA VAL A 300 -10.31 0.31 -2.96
C VAL A 300 -9.83 -1.14 -3.00
N LYS A 301 -10.42 -2.06 -2.21
CA LYS A 301 -9.89 -3.43 -2.03
C LYS A 301 -9.71 -4.17 -3.36
N TRP A 302 -10.68 -4.05 -4.26
CA TRP A 302 -10.70 -4.67 -5.59
C TRP A 302 -10.66 -3.67 -6.75
N ALA A 303 -10.47 -2.38 -6.48
CA ALA A 303 -10.49 -1.34 -7.51
C ALA A 303 -9.41 -1.53 -8.60
N PHE A 304 -8.31 -2.24 -8.29
CA PHE A 304 -7.27 -2.56 -9.27
C PHE A 304 -7.76 -3.44 -10.43
N PHE A 305 -8.92 -4.07 -10.30
CA PHE A 305 -9.56 -4.77 -11.42
C PHE A 305 -9.90 -3.81 -12.57
N ARG A 306 -9.96 -2.49 -12.33
CA ARG A 306 -10.12 -1.48 -13.38
C ARG A 306 -9.00 -1.54 -14.43
N ASP A 307 -7.79 -1.89 -14.00
CA ASP A 307 -6.62 -1.96 -14.89
C ASP A 307 -6.68 -3.20 -15.82
N LEU A 308 -7.66 -4.09 -15.58
CA LEU A 308 -7.96 -5.26 -16.42
C LEU A 308 -9.16 -5.01 -17.37
N GLU A 309 -9.62 -3.76 -17.49
CA GLU A 309 -10.72 -3.33 -18.37
C GLU A 309 -10.66 -3.93 -19.78
N ALA A 310 -9.48 -3.90 -20.41
CA ALA A 310 -9.30 -4.44 -21.76
C ALA A 310 -9.66 -5.93 -21.82
N TYR A 311 -9.30 -6.70 -20.79
CA TYR A 311 -9.64 -8.11 -20.69
C TYR A 311 -11.14 -8.30 -20.43
N TRP A 312 -11.75 -7.54 -19.51
CA TRP A 312 -13.19 -7.62 -19.23
C TRP A 312 -14.05 -7.34 -20.46
N LYS A 313 -13.64 -6.39 -21.32
CA LYS A 313 -14.28 -6.14 -22.63
C LYS A 313 -14.29 -7.38 -23.53
N THR A 314 -13.22 -8.17 -23.55
CA THR A 314 -13.18 -9.41 -24.36
C THR A 314 -14.13 -10.49 -23.85
N LYS A 315 -14.61 -10.35 -22.61
CA LYS A 315 -15.53 -11.28 -21.94
C LYS A 315 -16.96 -10.73 -21.85
N SER A 316 -17.23 -9.55 -22.42
CA SER A 316 -18.51 -8.85 -22.30
C SER A 316 -18.91 -8.56 -20.84
N LEU A 317 -17.92 -8.26 -20.00
CA LEU A 317 -18.08 -7.92 -18.57
C LEU A 317 -17.71 -6.44 -18.28
N TYR A 318 -17.77 -5.60 -19.29
CA TYR A 318 -17.48 -4.16 -19.22
C TYR A 318 -18.68 -3.40 -19.76
#